data_AF-A0AA86JK85-F1
#
_entry.id   AF-A0AA86JK85-F1
#
_cell.length_a   1.000
_cell.length_b   1.000
_cell.length_c   1.000
_cell.angle_alpha   90.00
_cell.angle_beta   90.00
_cell.angle_gamma   90.00
#
_symmetry.space_group_name_H-M   'P 1'
#
loop_
_entity.id
_entity.type
_entity.pdbx_description
1 polymer ?
#
loop_
_entity_poly.entity_id
_entity_poly.type
_entity_poly.pdbx_seq_one_letter_code
_entity_poly.pdbx_strand_id
1 'polypeptide(L)'
;MSNLLVKSVDFFGDELIAIKNEDNKKMYTGVSFICNGLGLTKGQKDRQVLNIQEDLVLKRGCLKFEAGVIDPNNEVLGIELDFLPLWLAKISITPKMQEQQPKVAEKLVNYQLKAKDVLAQAFVKPMSKELQAIFMMDSKQQQMDARITKLENNTTIDYSQQEELRVLGTKKVIAILGGNDAPAYKELNKKVFSSFWRDYKRKLNVNSYKNTLVKDFEMGRQAIINWNPSKEIKFMIDGCNAQIRM
;
A
#
# COMPACT_ATOMS: atom_id res chain seq x y z
N MET A 1 5.53 -33.46 1.66
CA MET A 1 4.23 -33.85 2.23
C MET A 1 3.45 -32.58 2.42
N SER A 2 2.44 -32.33 1.59
CA SER A 2 1.60 -31.13 1.67
C SER A 2 0.89 -31.13 3.01
N ASN A 3 1.03 -30.06 3.80
CA ASN A 3 0.43 -30.01 5.12
C ASN A 3 -1.06 -29.62 4.98
N LEU A 4 -1.92 -30.63 4.90
CA LEU A 4 -3.35 -30.48 4.68
C LEU A 4 -4.11 -30.73 5.98
N LEU A 5 -4.96 -29.79 6.37
CA LEU A 5 -5.86 -29.94 7.51
C LEU A 5 -7.29 -30.11 6.99
N VAL A 6 -7.87 -31.28 7.23
CA VAL A 6 -9.20 -31.65 6.76
C VAL A 6 -10.20 -31.57 7.92
N LYS A 7 -11.33 -30.90 7.71
CA LYS A 7 -12.43 -30.78 8.68
C LYS A 7 -13.78 -31.01 8.01
N SER A 8 -14.63 -31.72 8.74
CA SER A 8 -16.06 -31.82 8.45
C SER A 8 -16.79 -30.57 8.96
N VAL A 9 -17.73 -30.06 8.16
CA VAL A 9 -18.52 -28.85 8.44
C VAL A 9 -19.99 -29.15 8.12
N ASP A 10 -20.86 -28.96 9.10
CA ASP A 10 -22.31 -28.99 8.87
C ASP A 10 -22.74 -27.80 8.02
N PHE A 11 -23.39 -28.08 6.90
CA PHE A 11 -23.87 -27.07 5.97
C PHE A 11 -25.29 -27.41 5.54
N PHE A 12 -26.27 -26.81 6.23
CA PHE A 12 -27.71 -27.06 6.03
C PHE A 12 -28.12 -28.52 6.26
N GLY A 13 -27.51 -29.19 7.24
CA GLY A 13 -27.81 -30.59 7.57
C GLY A 13 -27.05 -31.60 6.71
N ASP A 14 -26.15 -31.14 5.83
CA ASP A 14 -25.21 -32.00 5.12
C ASP A 14 -23.81 -31.85 5.68
N GLU A 15 -23.07 -32.96 5.65
CA GLU A 15 -21.68 -32.99 6.03
C GLU A 15 -20.79 -32.64 4.81
N LEU A 16 -20.24 -31.43 4.80
CA LEU A 16 -19.26 -30.99 3.80
C LEU A 16 -17.84 -31.11 4.32
N ILE A 17 -16.90 -31.37 3.41
CA ILE A 17 -15.47 -31.41 3.74
C ILE A 17 -14.79 -30.11 3.33
N ALA A 18 -14.10 -29.49 4.28
CA ALA A 18 -13.22 -28.36 4.08
C ALA A 18 -11.75 -28.79 4.27
N ILE A 19 -10.89 -28.42 3.33
CA ILE A 19 -9.45 -28.67 3.37
C ILE A 19 -8.72 -27.34 3.45
N LYS A 20 -7.94 -27.14 4.50
CA LYS A 20 -6.95 -26.07 4.56
C LYS A 20 -5.63 -26.59 4.03
N ASN A 21 -5.10 -25.95 2.99
CA ASN A 21 -3.74 -26.18 2.54
C ASN A 21 -2.84 -25.13 3.21
N GLU A 22 -1.97 -25.56 4.12
CA GLU A 22 -1.10 -24.64 4.86
C GLU A 22 0.01 -24.06 3.98
N ASP A 23 0.38 -24.72 2.89
CA ASP A 23 1.47 -24.27 2.00
C ASP A 23 1.07 -23.01 1.21
N ASN A 24 -0.20 -22.92 0.79
CA ASN A 24 -0.73 -21.77 0.07
C ASN A 24 -1.73 -20.93 0.90
N LYS A 25 -1.99 -21.32 2.15
CA LYS A 25 -2.97 -20.71 3.07
C LYS A 25 -4.40 -20.64 2.51
N LYS A 26 -4.75 -21.48 1.54
CA LYS A 26 -6.07 -21.48 0.92
C LYS A 26 -6.96 -22.60 1.46
N MET A 27 -8.26 -22.38 1.36
CA MET A 27 -9.30 -23.31 1.76
C MET A 27 -9.99 -23.88 0.53
N TYR A 28 -10.16 -25.19 0.50
CA TYR A 28 -10.82 -25.93 -0.57
C TYR A 28 -11.99 -26.74 -0.03
N THR A 29 -12.92 -27.09 -0.90
CA THR A 29 -13.99 -28.05 -0.61
C THR A 29 -14.20 -28.98 -1.79
N GLY A 30 -14.57 -30.24 -1.51
CA GLY A 30 -14.74 -31.26 -2.54
C GLY A 30 -16.01 -31.05 -3.36
N VAL A 31 -15.87 -30.90 -4.68
CA VAL A 31 -17.01 -30.73 -5.61
C VAL A 31 -17.99 -31.90 -5.51
N SER A 32 -17.47 -33.12 -5.36
CA SER A 32 -18.27 -34.34 -5.20
C SER A 32 -19.14 -34.32 -3.94
N PHE A 33 -18.60 -33.84 -2.82
CA PHE A 33 -19.31 -33.76 -1.53
C PHE A 33 -20.43 -32.75 -1.59
N ILE A 34 -20.19 -31.59 -2.21
CA ILE A 34 -21.23 -30.57 -2.41
C ILE A 34 -22.33 -31.09 -3.32
N CYS A 35 -21.96 -31.78 -4.42
CA CYS A 35 -22.94 -32.38 -5.32
C CYS A 35 -23.79 -33.45 -4.61
N ASN A 36 -23.18 -34.27 -3.75
CA ASN A 36 -23.89 -35.27 -2.95
C ASN A 36 -24.83 -34.60 -1.93
N GLY A 37 -24.36 -33.56 -1.22
CA GLY A 37 -25.18 -32.77 -0.30
C GLY A 37 -26.37 -32.13 -1.00
N LEU A 38 -26.17 -31.59 -2.22
CA LEU A 38 -27.27 -31.08 -3.05
C LEU A 38 -28.26 -32.17 -3.48
N GLY A 39 -27.88 -33.44 -3.48
CA GLY A 39 -28.69 -34.56 -3.98
C GLY A 39 -28.56 -34.79 -5.49
N LEU A 40 -27.47 -34.33 -6.11
CA LEU A 40 -27.18 -34.57 -7.52
C LEU A 40 -26.79 -36.04 -7.75
N THR A 41 -27.29 -36.61 -8.85
CA THR A 41 -26.91 -37.95 -9.30
C THR A 41 -25.44 -38.02 -9.70
N LYS A 42 -24.88 -39.23 -9.76
CA LYS A 42 -23.50 -39.45 -10.21
C LYS A 42 -23.19 -38.78 -11.55
N GLY A 43 -24.08 -38.94 -12.55
CA GLY A 43 -23.89 -38.32 -13.87
C GLY A 43 -23.95 -36.79 -13.84
N GLN A 44 -24.80 -36.20 -13.00
CA GLN A 44 -24.85 -34.74 -12.82
C GLN A 44 -23.58 -34.22 -12.15
N LYS A 45 -23.08 -34.92 -11.12
CA LYS A 45 -21.80 -34.61 -10.46
C LYS A 45 -20.64 -34.67 -11.43
N ASP A 46 -20.52 -35.75 -12.21
CA ASP A 46 -19.42 -35.93 -13.16
C ASP A 46 -19.42 -34.81 -14.21
N ARG A 47 -20.62 -34.39 -14.65
CA ARG A 47 -20.77 -33.21 -15.52
C ARG A 47 -20.34 -31.91 -14.85
N GLN A 48 -20.63 -31.69 -13.57
CA GLN A 48 -20.16 -30.50 -12.85
C GLN A 48 -18.64 -30.45 -12.74
N VAL A 49 -17.99 -31.58 -12.44
CA VAL A 49 -16.52 -31.68 -12.42
C VAL A 49 -15.92 -31.28 -13.77
N LEU A 50 -16.50 -31.80 -14.86
CA LEU A 50 -16.05 -31.52 -16.23
C LEU A 50 -16.24 -30.03 -16.60
N ASN A 51 -17.43 -29.49 -16.33
CA ASN A 51 -17.73 -28.06 -16.56
C ASN A 51 -16.75 -27.13 -15.84
N ILE A 52 -16.41 -27.43 -14.58
CA ILE A 52 -15.46 -26.63 -13.79
C ILE A 52 -14.06 -26.64 -14.41
N GLN A 53 -13.61 -27.81 -14.87
CA GLN A 53 -12.28 -27.98 -15.46
C GLN A 53 -12.15 -27.30 -16.83
N GLU A 54 -13.21 -27.27 -17.61
CA GLU A 54 -13.25 -26.61 -18.93
C GLU A 54 -13.45 -25.08 -18.80
N ASP A 55 -14.05 -24.60 -17.72
CA ASP A 55 -14.33 -23.18 -17.51
C ASP A 55 -13.06 -22.33 -17.38
N LEU A 56 -13.00 -21.21 -18.11
CA LEU A 56 -11.83 -20.33 -18.16
C LEU A 56 -11.45 -19.71 -16.80
N VAL A 57 -12.42 -19.55 -15.90
CA VAL A 57 -12.25 -18.90 -14.59
C VAL A 57 -12.17 -19.95 -13.48
N LEU A 58 -13.15 -20.86 -13.39
CA LEU A 58 -13.23 -21.82 -12.27
C LEU A 58 -12.02 -22.75 -12.21
N LYS A 59 -11.46 -23.16 -13.35
CA LYS A 59 -10.27 -24.04 -13.38
C LYS A 59 -9.05 -23.43 -12.68
N ARG A 60 -8.99 -22.11 -12.52
CA ARG A 60 -7.89 -21.42 -11.84
C ARG A 60 -7.95 -21.56 -10.32
N GLY A 61 -9.14 -21.83 -9.78
CA GLY A 61 -9.38 -22.04 -8.36
C GLY A 61 -9.59 -23.52 -8.00
N CYS A 62 -9.10 -24.45 -8.82
CA CYS A 62 -9.28 -25.88 -8.57
C CYS A 62 -7.97 -26.59 -8.29
N LEU A 63 -8.04 -27.59 -7.41
CA LEU A 63 -6.93 -28.49 -7.10
C LEU A 63 -7.43 -29.93 -7.04
N LYS A 64 -6.68 -30.87 -7.63
CA LYS A 64 -6.97 -32.29 -7.49
C LYS A 64 -6.33 -32.82 -6.22
N PHE A 65 -7.09 -33.57 -5.44
CA PHE A 65 -6.63 -34.26 -4.25
C PHE A 65 -6.61 -35.77 -4.52
N GLU A 66 -5.51 -36.41 -4.14
CA GLU A 66 -5.33 -37.85 -4.27
C GLU A 66 -6.31 -38.62 -3.37
N ALA A 67 -6.55 -39.88 -3.72
CA ALA A 67 -7.32 -40.79 -2.88
C ALA A 67 -6.69 -40.90 -1.48
N GLY A 68 -7.52 -40.94 -0.44
CA GLY A 68 -7.11 -40.95 0.96
C GLY A 68 -7.03 -39.58 1.62
N VAL A 69 -7.06 -38.47 0.86
CA VAL A 69 -7.07 -37.11 1.43
C VAL A 69 -8.48 -36.66 1.79
N ILE A 70 -9.43 -36.87 0.87
CA ILE A 70 -10.82 -36.42 1.02
C ILE A 70 -11.78 -37.62 0.93
N ASP A 71 -11.69 -38.39 -0.15
CA ASP A 71 -12.38 -39.66 -0.32
C ASP A 71 -11.34 -40.79 -0.16
N PRO A 72 -11.59 -41.81 0.69
CA PRO A 72 -10.65 -42.90 0.91
C PRO A 72 -10.26 -43.67 -0.36
N ASN A 73 -11.15 -43.72 -1.35
CA ASN A 73 -11.04 -44.61 -2.50
C ASN A 73 -10.89 -43.87 -3.83
N ASN A 74 -11.22 -42.58 -3.89
CA ASN A 74 -11.28 -41.83 -5.15
C ASN A 74 -10.52 -40.51 -5.07
N GLU A 75 -9.96 -40.08 -6.20
CA GLU A 75 -9.50 -38.70 -6.34
C GLU A 75 -10.69 -37.73 -6.31
N VAL A 76 -10.47 -36.54 -5.73
CA VAL A 76 -11.51 -35.53 -5.59
C VAL A 76 -11.04 -34.20 -6.14
N LEU A 77 -11.85 -33.60 -7.02
CA LEU A 77 -11.65 -32.22 -7.42
C LEU A 77 -12.11 -31.29 -6.29
N GLY A 78 -11.17 -30.54 -5.72
CA GLY A 78 -11.46 -29.47 -4.79
C GLY A 78 -11.56 -28.12 -5.50
N ILE A 79 -12.51 -27.30 -5.05
CA ILE A 79 -12.68 -25.91 -5.47
C ILE A 79 -12.34 -24.99 -4.30
N GLU A 80 -11.59 -23.91 -4.55
CA GLU A 80 -11.31 -22.87 -3.57
C GLU A 80 -12.62 -22.25 -3.07
N LEU A 81 -12.72 -22.00 -1.76
CA LEU A 81 -13.95 -21.47 -1.16
C LEU A 81 -14.37 -20.13 -1.81
N ASP A 82 -13.42 -19.31 -2.25
CA ASP A 82 -13.70 -18.02 -2.90
C ASP A 82 -14.32 -18.19 -4.30
N PHE A 83 -14.12 -19.33 -4.96
CA PHE A 83 -14.71 -19.66 -6.25
C PHE A 83 -16.06 -20.38 -6.11
N LEU A 84 -16.41 -20.83 -4.90
CA LEU A 84 -17.64 -21.57 -4.63
C LEU A 84 -18.91 -20.78 -4.98
N PRO A 85 -19.08 -19.49 -4.60
CA PRO A 85 -20.24 -18.69 -5.01
C PRO A 85 -20.42 -18.61 -6.52
N LEU A 86 -19.32 -18.41 -7.25
CA LEU A 86 -19.32 -18.30 -8.71
C LEU A 86 -19.72 -19.63 -9.37
N TRP A 87 -19.21 -20.75 -8.85
CA TRP A 87 -19.59 -22.07 -9.35
C TRP A 87 -21.06 -22.37 -9.09
N LEU A 88 -21.55 -22.17 -7.86
CA LEU A 88 -22.95 -22.42 -7.50
C LEU A 88 -23.91 -21.61 -8.39
N ALA A 89 -23.59 -20.34 -8.68
CA ALA A 89 -24.38 -19.49 -9.56
C ALA A 89 -24.45 -20.00 -11.01
N LYS A 90 -23.43 -20.75 -11.48
CA LYS A 90 -23.40 -21.34 -12.82
C LYS A 90 -24.21 -22.64 -12.95
N ILE A 91 -24.65 -23.24 -11.84
CA ILE A 91 -25.53 -24.40 -11.87
C ILE A 91 -26.96 -23.93 -12.19
N SER A 92 -27.41 -24.15 -13.43
CA SER A 92 -28.75 -23.73 -13.84
C SER A 92 -29.84 -24.60 -13.21
N ILE A 93 -30.82 -23.97 -12.57
CA ILE A 93 -32.05 -24.62 -12.13
C ILE A 93 -32.98 -24.74 -13.34
N THR A 94 -33.19 -25.96 -13.82
CA THR A 94 -34.00 -26.23 -15.02
C THR A 94 -35.44 -26.60 -14.66
N PRO A 95 -36.44 -26.35 -15.53
CA PRO A 95 -37.82 -26.77 -15.29
C PRO A 95 -37.95 -28.26 -14.96
N LYS A 96 -37.22 -29.10 -15.72
CA LYS A 96 -37.15 -30.55 -15.47
C LYS A 96 -36.62 -30.90 -14.08
N MET A 97 -35.62 -30.17 -13.57
CA MET A 97 -35.11 -30.37 -12.22
C MET A 97 -36.16 -30.01 -11.16
N GLN A 98 -36.90 -28.92 -11.36
CA GLN A 98 -37.95 -28.49 -10.44
C GLN A 98 -39.09 -29.51 -10.38
N GLU A 99 -39.46 -30.12 -11.51
CA GLU A 99 -40.50 -31.14 -11.58
C GLU A 99 -40.05 -32.49 -10.99
N GLN A 100 -38.86 -32.97 -11.36
CA GLN A 100 -38.41 -34.33 -11.04
C GLN A 100 -37.67 -34.42 -9.71
N GLN A 101 -37.01 -33.35 -9.28
CA GLN A 101 -36.18 -33.31 -8.07
C GLN A 101 -36.39 -31.98 -7.31
N PRO A 102 -37.62 -31.67 -6.86
CA PRO A 102 -37.95 -30.37 -6.25
C PRO A 102 -37.08 -30.04 -5.03
N LYS A 103 -36.76 -31.05 -4.20
CA LYS A 103 -35.87 -30.89 -3.04
C LYS A 103 -34.45 -30.45 -3.43
N VAL A 104 -33.91 -30.98 -4.54
CA VAL A 104 -32.59 -30.60 -5.07
C VAL A 104 -32.63 -29.16 -5.58
N ALA A 105 -33.69 -28.81 -6.31
CA ALA A 105 -33.89 -27.46 -6.82
C ALA A 105 -33.98 -26.44 -5.68
N GLU A 106 -34.79 -26.71 -4.66
CA GLU A 106 -34.95 -25.85 -3.47
C GLU A 106 -33.62 -25.65 -2.73
N LYS A 107 -32.85 -26.73 -2.56
CA LYS A 107 -31.55 -26.68 -1.90
C LYS A 107 -30.52 -25.88 -2.69
N LEU A 108 -30.50 -26.04 -4.01
CA LEU A 108 -29.66 -25.26 -4.90
C LEU A 108 -30.02 -23.77 -4.86
N VAL A 109 -31.32 -23.44 -4.82
CA VAL A 109 -31.79 -22.06 -4.62
C VAL A 109 -31.25 -21.51 -3.29
N ASN A 110 -31.38 -22.25 -2.19
CA ASN A 110 -30.91 -21.82 -0.88
C ASN A 110 -29.39 -21.59 -0.85
N TYR A 111 -28.62 -22.47 -1.51
CA TYR A 111 -27.18 -22.32 -1.65
C TYR A 111 -26.81 -21.07 -2.48
N GLN A 112 -27.51 -20.83 -3.59
CA GLN A 112 -27.30 -19.64 -4.43
C GLN A 112 -27.71 -18.34 -3.72
N LEU A 113 -28.83 -18.33 -2.99
CA LEU A 113 -29.28 -17.18 -2.20
C LEU A 113 -28.31 -16.85 -1.07
N LYS A 114 -27.76 -17.87 -0.38
CA LYS A 114 -26.76 -17.64 0.65
C LYS A 114 -25.43 -17.16 0.08
N ALA A 115 -25.00 -17.70 -1.06
CA ALA A 115 -23.84 -17.19 -1.80
C ALA A 115 -24.02 -15.72 -2.21
N LYS A 116 -25.22 -15.36 -2.69
CA LYS A 116 -25.61 -13.97 -2.98
C LYS A 116 -25.59 -13.11 -1.72
N ASP A 117 -26.10 -13.59 -0.59
CA ASP A 117 -26.12 -12.84 0.67
C ASP A 117 -24.73 -12.63 1.27
N VAL A 118 -23.80 -13.60 1.15
CA VAL A 118 -22.40 -13.43 1.56
C VAL A 118 -21.71 -12.34 0.73
N LEU A 119 -21.90 -12.35 -0.59
CA LEU A 119 -21.39 -11.31 -1.47
C LEU A 119 -22.06 -9.95 -1.18
N ALA A 120 -23.38 -9.93 -0.99
CA ALA A 120 -24.11 -8.72 -0.63
C ALA A 120 -23.73 -8.20 0.76
N GLN A 121 -23.35 -9.04 1.72
CA GLN A 121 -22.85 -8.61 3.03
C GLN A 121 -21.46 -7.96 2.93
N ALA A 122 -20.62 -8.42 2.01
CA ALA A 122 -19.32 -7.81 1.74
C ALA A 122 -19.44 -6.46 1.00
N PHE A 123 -20.44 -6.30 0.12
CA PHE A 123 -20.48 -5.18 -0.84
C PHE A 123 -21.74 -4.28 -0.80
N VAL A 124 -22.88 -4.71 -0.25
CA VAL A 124 -24.21 -4.09 -0.45
C VAL A 124 -24.98 -3.77 0.83
N LYS A 125 -25.00 -4.67 1.83
CA LYS A 125 -25.70 -4.41 3.11
C LYS A 125 -24.79 -3.53 3.98
N PRO A 126 -25.27 -2.38 4.47
CA PRO A 126 -24.44 -1.34 5.05
C PRO A 126 -23.74 -1.88 6.29
N MET A 127 -22.43 -2.12 6.15
CA MET A 127 -21.36 -1.75 7.07
C MET A 127 -21.86 -1.48 8.50
N SER A 128 -21.49 -2.33 9.46
CA SER A 128 -21.83 -2.09 10.87
C SER A 128 -21.38 -0.68 11.29
N LYS A 129 -22.05 -0.03 12.25
CA LYS A 129 -21.70 1.33 12.68
C LYS A 129 -20.23 1.45 13.08
N GLU A 130 -19.69 0.38 13.65
CA GLU A 130 -18.30 0.22 14.02
C GLU A 130 -17.39 0.24 12.78
N LEU A 131 -17.74 -0.49 11.72
CA LEU A 131 -16.96 -0.50 10.48
C LEU A 131 -17.09 0.82 9.70
N GLN A 132 -18.27 1.46 9.70
CA GLN A 132 -18.44 2.81 9.14
C GLN A 132 -17.55 3.82 9.88
N ALA A 133 -17.53 3.74 11.21
CA ALA A 133 -16.66 4.57 12.03
C ALA A 133 -15.18 4.32 11.70
N ILE A 134 -14.76 3.05 11.52
CA ILE A 134 -13.39 2.70 11.11
C ILE A 134 -13.02 3.34 9.77
N PHE A 135 -13.85 3.23 8.73
CA PHE A 135 -13.53 3.83 7.43
C PHE A 135 -13.61 5.37 7.45
N MET A 136 -14.54 5.95 8.21
CA MET A 136 -14.56 7.40 8.43
C MET A 136 -13.31 7.87 9.18
N MET A 137 -12.84 7.11 10.16
CA MET A 137 -11.60 7.37 10.89
C MET A 137 -10.39 7.22 9.97
N ASP A 138 -10.33 6.17 9.14
CA ASP A 138 -9.23 5.95 8.19
C ASP A 138 -9.16 7.07 7.14
N SER A 139 -10.30 7.46 6.57
CA SER A 139 -10.36 8.60 5.64
C SER A 139 -9.94 9.91 6.30
N LYS A 140 -10.38 10.15 7.55
CA LYS A 140 -9.94 11.32 8.32
C LYS A 140 -8.45 11.26 8.68
N GLN A 141 -7.92 10.08 8.98
CA GLN A 141 -6.51 9.85 9.29
C GLN A 141 -5.65 10.16 8.06
N GLN A 142 -6.00 9.63 6.89
CA GLN A 142 -5.30 9.93 5.63
C GLN A 142 -5.32 11.43 5.29
N GLN A 143 -6.46 12.10 5.50
CA GLN A 143 -6.54 13.55 5.32
C GLN A 143 -5.68 14.32 6.35
N MET A 144 -5.61 13.84 7.59
CA MET A 144 -4.78 14.42 8.63
C MET A 144 -3.30 14.25 8.33
N ASP A 145 -2.86 13.06 7.91
CA ASP A 145 -1.47 12.77 7.56
C ASP A 145 -1.00 13.59 6.36
N ALA A 146 -1.87 13.77 5.35
CA ALA A 146 -1.60 14.66 4.22
C ALA A 146 -1.45 16.13 4.67
N ARG A 147 -2.27 16.58 5.63
CA ARG A 147 -2.17 17.93 6.21
C ARG A 147 -0.92 18.08 7.08
N ILE A 148 -0.57 17.09 7.89
CA ILE A 148 0.66 17.07 8.71
C ILE A 148 1.87 17.14 7.80
N THR A 149 1.96 16.27 6.79
CA THR A 149 3.04 16.28 5.80
C THR A 149 3.15 17.65 5.11
N LYS A 150 2.02 18.28 4.77
CA LYS A 150 2.01 19.62 4.18
C LYS A 150 2.44 20.69 5.18
N LEU A 151 2.09 20.57 6.45
CA LEU A 151 2.51 21.50 7.50
C LEU A 151 4.00 21.35 7.79
N GLU A 152 4.49 20.14 8.04
CA GLU A 152 5.90 19.84 8.28
C GLU A 152 6.78 20.41 7.16
N ASN A 153 6.42 20.14 5.90
CA ASN A 153 7.18 20.64 4.75
C ASN A 153 7.10 22.17 4.54
N ASN A 154 6.09 22.84 5.09
CA ASN A 154 5.93 24.30 4.95
C ASN A 154 6.15 25.07 6.26
N THR A 155 6.61 24.39 7.31
CA THR A 155 7.09 25.04 8.53
C THR A 155 8.50 25.57 8.32
N THR A 156 8.86 26.62 9.05
CA THR A 156 10.22 27.13 9.08
C THR A 156 11.11 26.17 9.85
N ILE A 157 12.36 26.06 9.42
CA ILE A 157 13.41 25.30 10.13
C ILE A 157 13.48 25.68 11.61
N ASP A 158 13.78 24.69 12.45
CA ASP A 158 13.91 24.89 13.89
C ASP A 158 15.19 25.66 14.27
N TYR A 159 15.36 25.95 15.55
CA TYR A 159 16.52 26.70 16.03
C TYR A 159 17.86 26.01 15.75
N SER A 160 17.92 24.68 15.86
CA SER A 160 19.15 23.91 15.62
C SER A 160 19.60 24.01 14.17
N GLN A 161 18.64 23.86 13.25
CA GLN A 161 18.86 24.00 11.82
C GLN A 161 19.22 25.44 11.43
N GLN A 162 18.61 26.44 12.06
CA GLN A 162 18.99 27.85 11.87
C GLN A 162 20.46 28.09 12.24
N GLU A 163 20.89 27.52 13.37
CA GLU A 163 22.26 27.64 13.83
C GLU A 163 23.24 26.91 12.90
N GLU A 164 22.87 25.75 12.37
CA GLU A 164 23.67 25.04 11.37
C GLU A 164 23.91 25.90 10.11
N LEU A 165 22.85 26.49 9.54
CA LEU A 165 22.98 27.39 8.39
C LEU A 165 23.84 28.62 8.70
N ARG A 166 23.65 29.20 9.89
CA ARG A 166 24.42 30.37 10.35
C ARG A 166 25.91 30.05 10.43
N VAL A 167 26.27 28.94 11.07
CA VAL A 167 27.66 28.49 11.24
C VAL A 167 28.27 28.12 9.90
N LEU A 168 27.54 27.38 9.05
CA LEU A 168 28.00 27.00 7.71
C LEU A 168 28.26 28.23 6.83
N GLY A 169 27.34 29.20 6.84
CA GLY A 169 27.49 30.45 6.10
C GLY A 169 28.66 31.28 6.60
N THR A 170 28.85 31.33 7.91
CA THR A 170 29.98 32.04 8.53
C THR A 170 31.32 31.43 8.11
N LYS A 171 31.46 30.11 8.20
CA LYS A 171 32.66 29.39 7.74
C LYS A 171 32.95 29.65 6.26
N LYS A 172 31.92 29.58 5.41
CA LYS A 172 32.05 29.82 3.96
C LYS A 172 32.56 31.23 3.65
N VAL A 173 31.97 32.26 4.26
CA VAL A 173 32.35 33.65 4.02
C VAL A 173 33.77 33.93 4.52
N ILE A 174 34.13 33.44 5.72
CA ILE A 174 35.49 33.59 6.27
C ILE A 174 36.53 32.93 5.34
N ALA A 175 36.24 31.74 4.84
CA ALA A 175 37.13 31.04 3.90
C ALA A 175 37.37 31.85 2.62
N ILE A 176 36.31 32.47 2.07
CA ILE A 176 36.41 33.33 0.88
C ILE A 176 37.23 34.60 1.16
N LEU A 177 37.13 35.16 2.36
CA LEU A 177 37.89 36.34 2.78
C LEU A 177 39.37 36.03 3.06
N GLY A 178 39.76 34.75 3.16
CA GLY A 178 41.13 34.34 3.46
C GLY A 178 41.42 34.09 4.95
N GLY A 179 40.38 33.99 5.78
CA GLY A 179 40.51 33.79 7.24
C GLY A 179 40.15 35.02 8.07
N ASN A 180 40.08 34.87 9.40
CA ASN A 180 39.67 35.95 10.32
C ASN A 180 40.72 37.07 10.45
N ASP A 181 42.00 36.74 10.25
CA ASP A 181 43.10 37.69 10.39
C ASP A 181 43.43 38.42 9.08
N ALA A 182 42.80 38.00 7.97
CA ALA A 182 43.04 38.56 6.65
C ALA A 182 42.59 40.03 6.56
N PRO A 183 43.31 40.90 5.81
CA PRO A 183 42.90 42.29 5.55
C PRO A 183 41.48 42.40 5.03
N ALA A 184 41.12 41.54 4.06
CA ALA A 184 39.78 41.55 3.49
C ALA A 184 38.72 41.23 4.54
N TYR A 185 39.02 40.42 5.55
CA TYR A 185 38.09 40.21 6.65
C TYR A 185 37.89 41.49 7.47
N LYS A 186 38.97 42.18 7.85
CA LYS A 186 38.89 43.41 8.66
C LYS A 186 38.11 44.52 7.95
N GLU A 187 38.36 44.72 6.65
CA GLU A 187 37.79 45.82 5.88
C GLU A 187 36.45 45.49 5.21
N LEU A 188 36.28 44.28 4.68
CA LEU A 188 35.17 43.94 3.78
C LEU A 188 34.12 43.01 4.41
N ASN A 189 34.29 42.53 5.65
CA ASN A 189 33.37 41.55 6.26
C ASN A 189 31.89 41.95 6.11
N LYS A 190 31.52 43.18 6.49
CA LYS A 190 30.12 43.64 6.47
C LYS A 190 29.52 43.57 5.07
N LYS A 191 30.31 43.97 4.05
CA LYS A 191 29.89 43.96 2.64
C LYS A 191 29.71 42.54 2.11
N VAL A 192 30.65 41.65 2.40
CA VAL A 192 30.63 40.26 1.90
C VAL A 192 29.54 39.45 2.59
N PHE A 193 29.38 39.55 3.92
CA PHE A 193 28.29 38.91 4.66
C PHE A 193 26.91 39.38 4.21
N SER A 194 26.75 40.69 3.99
CA SER A 194 25.49 41.26 3.49
C SER A 194 25.16 40.72 2.09
N SER A 195 26.16 40.65 1.19
CA SER A 195 25.95 40.08 -0.14
C SER A 195 25.60 38.59 -0.08
N PHE A 196 26.33 37.82 0.72
CA PHE A 196 26.09 36.39 0.91
C PHE A 196 24.65 36.11 1.36
N TRP A 197 24.20 36.74 2.45
CA TRP A 197 22.84 36.49 2.95
C TRP A 197 21.76 37.04 2.03
N ARG A 198 22.04 38.11 1.27
CA ARG A 198 21.12 38.60 0.23
C ARG A 198 20.96 37.59 -0.89
N ASP A 199 22.05 36.98 -1.36
CA ASP A 199 22.00 35.99 -2.43
C ASP A 199 21.35 34.68 -1.96
N TYR A 200 21.63 34.24 -0.74
CA TYR A 200 20.92 33.13 -0.09
C TYR A 200 19.42 33.36 -0.09
N LYS A 201 18.99 34.51 0.46
CA LYS A 201 17.58 34.90 0.55
C LYS A 201 16.89 34.96 -0.80
N ARG A 202 17.58 35.49 -1.82
CA ARG A 202 17.08 35.54 -3.20
C ARG A 202 16.91 34.14 -3.78
N LYS A 203 17.88 33.24 -3.59
CA LYS A 203 17.85 31.88 -4.14
C LYS A 203 16.76 31.02 -3.51
N LEU A 204 16.57 31.13 -2.20
CA LEU A 204 15.57 30.35 -1.46
C LEU A 204 14.20 31.06 -1.39
N ASN A 205 14.08 32.27 -1.96
CA ASN A 205 12.89 33.11 -1.91
C ASN A 205 12.35 33.34 -0.48
N VAL A 206 13.24 33.69 0.45
CA VAL A 206 12.92 33.95 1.86
C VAL A 206 13.43 35.32 2.31
N ASN A 207 12.75 35.96 3.25
CA ASN A 207 13.15 37.27 3.81
C ASN A 207 14.27 37.16 4.86
N SER A 208 14.52 35.96 5.39
CA SER A 208 15.56 35.63 6.36
C SER A 208 15.96 34.17 6.19
N TYR A 209 17.23 33.83 6.42
CA TYR A 209 17.63 32.42 6.44
C TYR A 209 16.92 31.63 7.55
N LYS A 210 16.49 32.31 8.62
CA LYS A 210 15.69 31.72 9.69
C LYS A 210 14.30 31.26 9.24
N ASN A 211 13.82 31.82 8.14
CA ASN A 211 12.52 31.50 7.56
C ASN A 211 12.65 30.50 6.39
N THR A 212 13.79 29.81 6.26
CA THR A 212 13.94 28.68 5.34
C THR A 212 12.93 27.60 5.72
N LEU A 213 12.24 27.02 4.75
CA LEU A 213 11.30 25.93 5.03
C LEU A 213 12.05 24.63 5.30
N VAL A 214 11.49 23.75 6.14
CA VAL A 214 12.11 22.45 6.48
C VAL A 214 12.44 21.65 5.22
N LYS A 215 11.52 21.59 4.25
CA LYS A 215 11.75 20.89 2.97
C LYS A 215 12.93 21.45 2.15
N ASP A 216 13.25 22.73 2.35
CA ASP A 216 14.29 23.45 1.60
C ASP A 216 15.61 23.53 2.38
N PHE A 217 15.70 22.90 3.56
CA PHE A 217 16.87 22.95 4.43
C PHE A 217 18.15 22.48 3.71
N GLU A 218 18.11 21.31 3.07
CA GLU A 218 19.26 20.78 2.32
C GLU A 218 19.60 21.65 1.10
N MET A 219 18.60 22.20 0.42
CA MET A 219 18.82 23.17 -0.66
C MET A 219 19.52 24.42 -0.13
N GLY A 220 19.14 24.89 1.06
CA GLY A 220 19.80 25.98 1.78
C GLY A 220 21.26 25.67 2.06
N ARG A 221 21.58 24.49 2.61
CA ARG A 221 22.97 24.05 2.84
C ARG A 221 23.78 24.06 1.55
N GLN A 222 23.24 23.49 0.47
CA GLN A 222 23.90 23.49 -0.83
C GLN A 222 24.07 24.88 -1.44
N ALA A 223 23.10 25.78 -1.22
CA ALA A 223 23.22 27.18 -1.64
C ALA A 223 24.40 27.88 -0.96
N ILE A 224 24.63 27.59 0.33
CA ILE A 224 25.76 28.13 1.08
C ILE A 224 27.09 27.55 0.56
N ILE A 225 27.19 26.22 0.46
CA ILE A 225 28.43 25.52 0.07
C ILE A 225 28.91 26.01 -1.30
N ASN A 226 27.99 26.19 -2.24
CA ASN A 226 28.29 26.56 -3.62
C ASN A 226 28.31 28.06 -3.87
N TRP A 227 28.07 28.90 -2.85
CA TRP A 227 28.08 30.34 -3.05
C TRP A 227 29.49 30.86 -3.38
N ASN A 228 29.54 31.83 -4.29
CA ASN A 228 30.72 32.60 -4.62
C ASN A 228 30.34 34.08 -4.78
N PRO A 229 31.17 35.04 -4.33
CA PRO A 229 30.89 36.46 -4.50
C PRO A 229 30.81 36.86 -5.99
N SER A 230 30.16 37.99 -6.25
CA SER A 230 30.22 38.63 -7.57
C SER A 230 31.65 38.95 -7.96
N LYS A 231 31.92 39.06 -9.27
CA LYS A 231 33.26 39.40 -9.79
C LYS A 231 33.83 40.66 -9.13
N GLU A 232 32.99 41.70 -8.98
CA GLU A 232 33.36 42.95 -8.30
C GLU A 232 33.82 42.71 -6.86
N ILE A 233 33.02 41.97 -6.06
CA ILE A 233 33.37 41.66 -4.67
C ILE A 233 34.64 40.81 -4.61
N LYS A 234 34.80 39.85 -5.52
CA LYS A 234 36.02 39.04 -5.60
C LYS A 234 37.26 39.90 -5.86
N PHE A 235 37.21 40.82 -6.81
CA PHE A 235 38.34 41.73 -7.09
C PHE A 235 38.69 42.62 -5.88
N MET A 236 37.68 43.11 -5.14
CA MET A 236 37.93 43.88 -3.91
C MET A 236 38.64 43.03 -2.84
N ILE A 237 38.23 41.77 -2.65
CA ILE A 237 38.85 40.84 -1.70
C ILE A 237 40.30 40.58 -2.09
N ASP A 238 40.53 40.22 -3.35
CA ASP A 238 41.87 39.90 -3.86
C ASP A 238 42.82 41.10 -3.73
N GLY A 239 42.34 42.31 -4.06
CA GLY A 239 43.11 43.54 -3.91
C GLY A 239 43.46 43.87 -2.46
N CYS A 240 42.49 43.74 -1.54
CA CYS A 240 42.71 44.02 -0.11
C CYS A 240 43.71 43.02 0.51
N ASN A 241 43.62 41.74 0.14
CA ASN A 241 44.56 40.74 0.64
C ASN A 241 45.96 40.83 0.00
N ALA A 242 46.08 41.39 -1.21
CA ALA A 242 47.37 41.62 -1.88
C ALA A 242 48.18 42.78 -1.27
N GLN A 243 47.52 43.74 -0.60
CA GLN A 243 48.19 44.90 0.03
C GLN A 243 49.15 44.53 1.17
N ILE A 244 49.13 43.30 1.68
CA ILE A 244 50.11 42.78 2.66
C ILE A 244 51.38 42.20 1.99
N ARG A 245 51.34 41.88 0.69
CA ARG A 245 52.48 41.25 -0.01
C ARG A 245 53.50 42.25 -0.58
N MET A 246 53.35 43.55 -0.29
CA MET A 246 54.35 44.60 -0.55
C MET A 246 54.91 45.09 0.79
#